data_AF-A0A951PHE6-F1
#
_entry.id   AF-A0A951PHE6-F1
#
_cell.length_a   1.000
_cell.length_b   1.000
_cell.length_c   1.000
_cell.angle_alpha   90.00
_cell.angle_beta   90.00
_cell.angle_gamma   90.00
#
_symmetry.space_group_name_H-M   'P 1'
#
loop_
_entity.id
_entity.type
_entity.pdbx_description
1 polymer ?
#
loop_
_entity_poly.entity_id
_entity_poly.type
_entity_poly.pdbx_seq_one_letter_code
_entity_poly.pdbx_strand_id
1 'polypeptide(L)'
;MKEVLIKILQFLGLAFWVEIITDNPRCTYYFGPFFSDKDAQVAKTGYVEDLENEGAQGIVVSVRRCKPSKLTLFDELGEPSEREKIHSLSRQPS
;
A
#
# COMPACT_ATOMS: atom_id res chain seq x y z
N MET A 1 18.95 -15.57 3.10
CA MET A 1 18.35 -16.22 1.91
C MET A 1 16.93 -15.73 1.65
N LYS A 2 16.01 -15.78 2.63
CA LYS A 2 14.62 -15.28 2.47
C LYS A 2 14.55 -13.81 2.06
N GLU A 3 15.34 -12.94 2.68
CA GLU A 3 15.42 -11.50 2.34
C GLU A 3 15.74 -11.23 0.87
N VAL A 4 16.64 -12.02 0.27
CA VAL A 4 17.02 -11.86 -1.14
C VAL A 4 15.86 -12.23 -2.05
N LEU A 5 15.15 -13.33 -1.72
CA LEU A 5 13.97 -13.77 -2.46
C LEU A 5 12.83 -12.75 -2.35
N ILE A 6 12.60 -12.19 -1.17
CA ILE A 6 11.58 -11.16 -0.95
C ILE A 6 11.89 -9.91 -1.79
N LYS A 7 13.16 -9.47 -1.83
CA LYS A 7 13.58 -8.35 -2.70
C LYS A 7 13.34 -8.63 -4.18
N ILE A 8 13.60 -9.86 -4.65
CA ILE A 8 13.31 -10.27 -6.02
C ILE A 8 11.80 -10.27 -6.29
N LEU A 9 11.00 -10.86 -5.40
CA LEU A 9 9.54 -10.86 -5.52
C LEU A 9 8.97 -9.44 -5.52
N GLN A 10 9.47 -8.55 -4.65
CA GLN A 10 9.08 -7.14 -4.61
C GLN A 10 9.45 -6.43 -5.91
N PHE A 11 10.65 -6.67 -6.43
CA PHE A 11 11.09 -6.10 -7.70
C PHE A 11 10.17 -6.51 -8.86
N LEU A 12 9.79 -7.80 -8.91
CA LEU A 12 8.87 -8.37 -9.89
C LEU A 12 7.39 -8.03 -9.63
N GLY A 13 7.03 -7.42 -8.50
CA GLY A 13 5.64 -7.13 -8.10
C GLY A 13 4.83 -8.38 -7.70
N LEU A 14 5.52 -9.46 -7.32
CA LEU A 14 4.95 -10.74 -6.92
C LEU A 14 4.92 -10.95 -5.40
N ALA A 15 5.50 -10.03 -4.63
CA ALA A 15 5.44 -10.06 -3.17
C ALA A 15 4.00 -9.82 -2.67
N PHE A 16 3.66 -10.43 -1.55
CA PHE A 16 2.38 -10.19 -0.88
C PHE A 16 2.46 -8.95 0.01
N TRP A 17 1.37 -8.21 0.08
CA TRP A 17 1.21 -7.03 0.91
C TRP A 17 -0.15 -7.09 1.60
N VAL A 18 -0.19 -6.55 2.82
CA VAL A 18 -1.43 -6.27 3.54
C VAL A 18 -1.80 -4.83 3.23
N GLU A 19 -2.92 -4.63 2.54
CA GLU A 19 -3.55 -3.33 2.33
C GLU A 19 -4.60 -3.12 3.42
N ILE A 20 -4.51 -2.00 4.14
CA ILE A 20 -5.46 -1.61 5.16
C ILE A 20 -6.00 -0.23 4.80
N ILE A 21 -7.31 -0.13 4.62
CA ILE A 21 -8.01 1.12 4.36
C ILE A 21 -8.76 1.49 5.64
N THR A 22 -8.65 2.74 6.05
CA THR A 22 -9.34 3.30 7.21
C THR A 22 -10.24 4.43 6.75
N ASP A 23 -11.40 4.60 7.40
CA ASP A 23 -12.35 5.67 7.09
C ASP A 23 -12.07 6.94 7.89
N ASN A 24 -11.62 6.81 9.16
CA ASN A 24 -11.30 7.95 10.00
C ASN A 24 -10.10 7.65 10.93
N PRO A 25 -8.94 8.30 10.73
CA PRO A 25 -8.60 9.14 9.58
C PRO A 25 -8.66 8.35 8.27
N ARG A 26 -8.94 9.02 7.15
CA ARG A 26 -9.05 8.35 5.85
C ARG A 26 -7.68 8.09 5.26
N CYS A 27 -7.21 6.85 5.37
CA CYS A 27 -5.87 6.46 4.98
C CYS A 27 -5.87 5.10 4.27
N THR A 28 -4.85 4.85 3.46
CA THR A 28 -4.53 3.50 2.97
C THR A 28 -3.09 3.17 3.33
N TYR A 29 -2.92 2.09 4.08
CA TYR A 29 -1.64 1.57 4.54
C TYR A 29 -1.28 0.28 3.79
N TYR A 30 -0.01 0.14 3.42
CA TYR A 30 0.55 -1.07 2.83
C TYR A 30 1.67 -1.62 3.71
N PHE A 31 1.46 -2.80 4.30
CA PHE A 31 2.46 -3.49 5.11
C PHE A 31 3.02 -4.70 4.36
N GLY A 32 4.34 -4.88 4.43
CA GLY A 32 5.08 -5.91 3.70
C GLY A 32 6.47 -5.40 3.30
N PRO A 33 7.11 -6.00 2.27
CA PRO A 33 6.66 -7.15 1.47
C PRO A 33 6.77 -8.50 2.20
N PHE A 34 5.79 -9.38 1.98
CA PHE A 34 5.77 -10.76 2.48
C PHE A 34 6.12 -11.77 1.40
N PHE A 35 6.79 -12.85 1.80
CA PHE A 35 7.13 -13.96 0.91
C PHE A 35 5.89 -14.76 0.50
N SER A 36 4.95 -14.98 1.42
CA SER A 36 3.75 -15.77 1.19
C SER A 36 2.48 -15.07 1.70
N ASP A 37 1.32 -15.46 1.16
CA ASP A 37 0.01 -15.05 1.67
C ASP A 37 -0.11 -15.37 3.16
N LYS A 38 0.26 -16.59 3.56
CA LYS A 38 0.17 -17.03 4.96
C LYS A 38 0.94 -16.11 5.92
N ASP A 39 2.16 -15.69 5.56
CA ASP A 39 2.95 -14.78 6.39
C ASP A 39 2.24 -13.43 6.55
N ALA A 40 1.66 -12.90 5.47
CA ALA A 40 0.89 -11.66 5.48
C ALA A 40 -0.41 -11.80 6.30
N GLN A 41 -1.11 -12.94 6.20
CA GLN A 41 -2.34 -13.22 6.96
C GLN A 41 -2.09 -13.34 8.46
N VAL A 42 -0.92 -13.85 8.87
CA VAL A 42 -0.54 -13.92 10.29
C VAL A 42 -0.17 -12.53 10.81
N ALA A 43 0.58 -11.75 10.02
CA ALA A 43 1.03 -10.42 10.43
C ALA A 43 -0.11 -9.39 10.48
N LYS A 44 -1.12 -9.51 9.61
CA LYS A 44 -2.18 -8.49 9.48
C LYS A 44 -2.91 -8.20 10.79
N THR A 45 -3.08 -9.19 11.66
CA THR A 45 -3.82 -9.02 12.92
C THR A 45 -3.15 -7.97 13.81
N GLY A 46 -1.82 -7.98 13.93
CA GLY A 46 -1.10 -6.99 14.71
C GLY A 46 -1.26 -5.57 14.17
N TYR A 47 -1.23 -5.41 12.83
CA TYR A 47 -1.44 -4.09 12.21
C TYR A 47 -2.85 -3.54 12.45
N VAL A 48 -3.86 -4.41 12.43
CA VAL A 48 -5.24 -4.01 12.73
C VAL A 48 -5.37 -3.60 14.18
N GLU A 49 -4.87 -4.42 15.11
CA GLU A 49 -4.90 -4.13 16.54
C GLU A 49 -4.22 -2.79 16.86
N ASP A 50 -3.05 -2.53 16.26
CA ASP A 50 -2.34 -1.26 16.43
C ASP A 50 -3.19 -0.07 15.93
N LEU A 51 -3.77 -0.17 14.73
CA LEU A 51 -4.61 0.89 14.16
C LEU A 51 -5.90 1.13 14.97
N GLU A 52 -6.53 0.07 15.45
CA GLU A 52 -7.71 0.18 16.33
C GLU A 52 -7.35 0.86 17.66
N ASN A 53 -6.20 0.53 18.25
CA ASN A 53 -5.71 1.16 19.48
C ASN A 53 -5.33 2.63 19.27
N GLU A 54 -4.89 3.01 18.08
CA GLU A 54 -4.66 4.41 17.67
C GLU A 54 -5.97 5.18 17.41
N GLY A 55 -7.12 4.50 17.40
CA GLY A 55 -8.44 5.10 17.21
C GLY A 55 -8.88 5.19 15.75
N ALA A 56 -8.24 4.45 14.83
CA ALA A 56 -8.71 4.35 13.45
C ALA A 56 -10.07 3.63 13.39
N GLN A 57 -10.95 4.11 12.51
CA GLN A 57 -12.30 3.56 12.33
C GLN A 57 -12.53 3.12 10.89
N GLY A 58 -13.49 2.23 10.67
CA GLY A 58 -13.86 1.74 9.34
C GLY A 58 -12.74 0.95 8.66
N ILE A 59 -12.07 0.07 9.42
CA ILE A 59 -10.90 -0.67 8.94
C ILE A 59 -11.33 -1.78 7.97
N VAL A 60 -10.79 -1.75 6.75
CA VAL A 60 -10.95 -2.78 5.73
C VAL A 60 -9.56 -3.33 5.39
N VAL A 61 -9.41 -4.66 5.47
CA VAL A 61 -8.11 -5.32 5.27
C VAL A 61 -8.17 -6.27 4.09
N SER A 62 -7.15 -6.21 3.23
CA SER A 62 -6.97 -7.12 2.10
C SER A 62 -5.53 -7.59 2.01
N VAL A 63 -5.33 -8.88 1.72
CA VAL A 63 -4.01 -9.43 1.42
C VAL A 63 -3.94 -9.71 -0.07
N ARG A 64 -2.98 -9.09 -0.76
CA ARG A 64 -2.84 -9.22 -2.21
C ARG A 64 -1.39 -9.13 -2.67
N ARG A 65 -1.13 -9.64 -3.87
CA ARG A 65 0.14 -9.34 -4.56
C ARG A 65 0.04 -7.97 -5.22
N CYS A 66 0.93 -7.07 -4.84
CA CYS A 66 1.01 -5.75 -5.45
C CYS A 66 2.42 -5.16 -5.28
N LYS A 67 2.62 -3.98 -5.85
CA LYS A 67 3.86 -3.20 -5.74
C LYS A 67 3.50 -1.76 -5.40
N PRO A 68 3.23 -1.45 -4.12
CA PRO A 68 2.83 -0.11 -3.72
C PRO A 68 3.97 0.88 -3.97
N SER A 69 3.65 2.04 -4.55
CA SER A 69 4.61 3.12 -4.77
C SER A 69 4.83 3.98 -3.52
N LYS A 70 3.80 4.05 -2.64
CA LYS A 70 3.84 4.70 -1.33
C LYS A 70 3.26 3.73 -0.31
N LEU A 71 3.82 3.70 0.89
CA LEU A 71 3.38 2.79 1.96
C LEU A 71 2.18 3.34 2.74
N THR A 72 2.07 4.66 2.82
CA THR A 72 0.94 5.35 3.43
C THR A 72 0.41 6.38 2.46
N LEU A 73 -0.88 6.30 2.18
CA LEU A 73 -1.61 7.26 1.37
C LEU A 73 -2.62 7.95 2.28
N PHE A 74 -2.44 9.25 2.47
CA PHE A 74 -3.43 10.09 3.13
C PHE A 74 -4.42 10.56 2.07
N ASP A 75 -5.72 10.41 2.33
CA ASP A 75 -6.75 11.08 1.54
C ASP A 75 -6.85 12.54 2.03
N GLU A 76 -5.74 13.28 1.95
CA GLU A 76 -5.77 14.74 2.03
C GLU A 76 -6.22 15.24 0.67
N LEU A 77 -7.20 16.15 0.65
CA LEU A 77 -7.67 16.81 -0.56
C LEU A 77 -6.47 17.35 -1.38
N GLY A 78 -6.11 16.66 -2.46
CA GLY A 78 -5.47 17.26 -3.62
C GLY A 78 -3.95 17.14 -3.74
N GLU A 79 -3.40 15.93 -3.81
CA GLU A 79 -2.16 15.72 -4.57
C GLU A 79 -2.42 14.87 -5.82
N PRO A 80 -2.35 15.44 -7.04
CA PRO A 80 -2.53 14.67 -8.26
C PRO A 80 -1.45 13.60 -8.36
N SER A 81 -1.86 12.38 -8.68
CA SER A 81 -0.95 11.26 -8.87
C SER A 81 0.06 11.58 -9.98
N GLU A 82 1.33 11.16 -9.83
CA GLU A 82 2.40 11.44 -10.82
C GLU A 82 2.07 10.98 -12.26
N ARG A 83 1.08 10.10 -12.43
CA ARG A 83 0.59 9.67 -13.75
C ARG A 83 -0.13 10.78 -14.53
N GLU A 84 -0.63 11.82 -13.86
CA GLU A 84 -1.30 12.94 -14.53
C GLU A 84 -0.32 13.97 -15.08
N LYS A 85 0.92 14.06 -14.55
CA LYS A 85 1.92 15.03 -15.03
C LYS A 85 2.44 14.72 -16.44
N ILE A 86 2.36 13.47 -16.89
CA ILE A 86 2.91 13.08 -18.21
C ILE A 86 1.98 13.51 -19.35
N HIS A 87 0.68 13.73 -19.11
CA HIS A 87 -0.29 13.98 -20.17
C HIS A 87 -0.56 15.46 -20.48
N SER A 88 -0.02 16.41 -19.69
CA SER A 88 -0.28 17.85 -19.88
C SER A 88 0.79 18.60 -20.69
N LEU A 89 1.91 17.96 -21.08
CA LEU A 89 3.03 18.63 -21.75
C LEU A 89 3.04 18.58 -23.28
N SER A 90 1.97 18.15 -23.97
CA SER A 90 1.98 17.98 -25.43
C SER A 90 1.21 19.01 -26.27
N ARG A 91 0.74 20.13 -25.71
CA ARG A 91 0.05 21.16 -26.51
C ARG A 91 0.51 22.58 -26.23
N GLN A 92 1.55 22.99 -26.94
CA GLN A 92 1.62 24.34 -27.50
C GLN A 92 2.17 24.28 -28.93
N PRO A 93 1.33 24.51 -29.96
CA PRO A 93 1.82 24.87 -31.30
C PRO A 93 2.20 26.37 -31.29
N SER A 94 3.33 26.69 -31.92
CA SER A 94 3.64 28.05 -32.42
C SER A 94 3.19 28.17 -33.87
#